data_AF-A0A536XUS9-F1
#
_entry.id   AF-A0A536XUS9-F1
#
_cell.length_a   1.000
_cell.length_b   1.000
_cell.length_c   1.000
_cell.angle_alpha   90.00
_cell.angle_beta   90.00
_cell.angle_gamma   90.00
#
_symmetry.space_group_name_H-M   'P 1'
#
loop_
_entity.id
_entity.type
_entity.pdbx_description
1 polymer ?
#
loop_
_entity_poly.entity_id
_entity_poly.type
_entity_poly.pdbx_seq_one_letter_code
_entity_poly.pdbx_strand_id
1 'polypeptide(L)'
;MARDAIVPEEFAQKFATEKDTPYARWVRSEGLDIIGAHYVANLRTVALKPWVRRGGFGVYLNHDASRTSNDCYVCEIPAGAKLAPQRQLFEEMIYVLTGLGSTTVWNDAGQRITFEWKAGSLF
;
A
#
# COMPACT_ATOMS: atom_id res chain seq x y z
N MET A 1 -8.49 -32.44 5.74
CA MET A 1 -9.51 -31.45 5.37
C MET A 1 -10.09 -30.90 6.65
N ALA A 2 -9.84 -29.63 6.97
CA ALA A 2 -10.41 -29.00 8.15
C ALA A 2 -11.92 -28.89 7.96
N ARG A 3 -12.70 -29.36 8.93
CA ARG A 3 -14.14 -29.12 8.99
C ARG A 3 -14.34 -27.65 9.28
N ASP A 4 -15.14 -26.96 8.46
CA ASP A 4 -15.52 -25.57 8.73
C ASP A 4 -16.09 -25.47 10.15
N ALA A 5 -15.58 -24.51 10.92
CA ALA A 5 -16.07 -24.28 12.27
C ALA A 5 -17.52 -23.81 12.21
N ILE A 6 -18.41 -24.48 12.94
CA ILE A 6 -19.81 -24.07 13.06
C ILE A 6 -19.85 -22.88 14.03
N VAL A 7 -19.95 -21.67 13.47
CA VAL A 7 -20.05 -20.43 14.24
C VAL A 7 -21.52 -19.99 14.30
N PRO A 8 -22.06 -19.64 15.49
CA PRO A 8 -23.43 -19.10 15.59
C PRO A 8 -23.60 -17.82 14.76
N GLU A 9 -24.71 -17.69 14.03
CA GLU A 9 -24.97 -16.57 13.13
C GLU A 9 -24.90 -15.21 13.84
N GLU A 10 -25.45 -15.10 15.05
CA GLU A 10 -25.40 -13.89 15.87
C GLU A 10 -23.95 -13.50 16.23
N PHE A 11 -23.08 -14.49 16.43
CA PHE A 11 -21.66 -14.24 16.67
C PHE A 11 -20.96 -13.83 15.37
N ALA A 12 -21.23 -14.51 14.25
CA ALA A 12 -20.68 -14.17 12.94
C ALA A 12 -21.06 -12.74 12.49
N GLN A 13 -22.30 -12.31 12.75
CA GLN A 13 -22.77 -10.96 12.42
C GLN A 13 -21.95 -9.85 13.10
N LYS A 14 -21.40 -10.09 14.30
CA LYS A 14 -20.54 -9.11 14.98
C LYS A 14 -19.24 -8.81 14.22
N PHE A 15 -18.82 -9.73 13.35
CA PHE A 15 -17.60 -9.61 12.54
C PHE A 15 -17.90 -9.32 11.06
N ALA A 16 -19.17 -9.17 10.67
CA ALA A 16 -19.56 -8.94 9.28
C ALA A 16 -18.95 -7.68 8.68
N THR A 17 -18.71 -6.65 9.51
CA THR A 17 -18.12 -5.37 9.10
C THR A 17 -16.62 -5.30 9.27
N GLU A 18 -15.98 -6.27 9.95
CA GLU A 18 -14.52 -6.26 10.14
C GLU A 18 -13.76 -6.33 8.82
N LYS A 19 -14.33 -7.03 7.83
CA LYS A 19 -13.70 -7.19 6.51
C LYS A 19 -14.05 -6.09 5.51
N ASP A 20 -15.16 -5.36 5.72
CA ASP A 20 -15.63 -4.27 4.84
C ASP A 20 -15.49 -2.89 5.50
N THR A 21 -14.25 -2.54 5.85
CA THR A 21 -13.95 -1.23 6.43
C THR A 21 -14.07 -0.10 5.40
N PRO A 22 -14.30 1.16 5.81
CA PRO A 22 -14.25 2.31 4.90
C PRO A 22 -12.94 2.39 4.12
N TYR A 23 -11.83 2.05 4.76
CA TYR A 23 -10.52 1.93 4.13
C TYR A 23 -10.50 0.87 3.02
N ALA A 24 -10.99 -0.35 3.29
CA ALA A 24 -11.01 -1.41 2.30
C ALA A 24 -11.93 -1.09 1.11
N ARG A 25 -13.04 -0.37 1.35
CA ARG A 25 -13.89 0.17 0.28
C ARG A 25 -13.17 1.22 -0.55
N TRP A 26 -12.41 2.10 0.09
CA TRP A 26 -11.62 3.11 -0.59
C TRP A 26 -10.53 2.47 -1.48
N VAL A 27 -9.75 1.51 -0.98
CA VAL A 27 -8.74 0.82 -1.80
C VAL A 27 -9.36 0.14 -3.03
N ARG A 28 -10.51 -0.52 -2.85
CA ARG A 28 -11.26 -1.10 -3.98
C ARG A 28 -11.75 -0.04 -4.97
N SER A 29 -12.19 1.11 -4.48
CA SER A 29 -12.61 2.23 -5.34
C SER A 29 -11.47 2.84 -6.14
N GLU A 30 -10.22 2.73 -5.65
CA GLU A 30 -9.01 3.07 -6.41
C GLU A 30 -8.66 2.00 -7.48
N GLY A 31 -9.42 0.89 -7.53
CA GLY A 31 -9.20 -0.22 -8.46
C GLY A 31 -8.11 -1.21 -8.00
N LEU A 32 -7.68 -1.14 -6.74
CA LEU A 32 -6.56 -1.91 -6.21
C LEU A 32 -7.02 -3.10 -5.37
N ASP A 33 -6.13 -4.08 -5.23
CA ASP A 33 -6.30 -5.21 -4.34
C ASP A 33 -5.59 -4.97 -3.00
N ILE A 34 -6.05 -5.69 -1.98
CA ILE A 34 -5.38 -5.80 -0.69
C ILE A 34 -4.94 -7.25 -0.53
N ILE A 35 -3.64 -7.45 -0.33
CA ILE A 35 -3.06 -8.72 0.09
C ILE A 35 -3.06 -8.73 1.62
N GLY A 36 -3.89 -9.57 2.24
CA GLY A 36 -3.78 -9.87 3.67
C GLY A 36 -2.55 -10.74 3.91
N ALA A 37 -1.61 -10.29 4.76
CA ALA A 37 -0.33 -10.97 4.90
C ALA A 37 0.29 -10.87 6.30
N HIS A 38 0.48 -12.03 6.93
CA HIS A 38 1.56 -12.22 7.90
C HIS A 38 2.94 -12.27 7.23
N TYR A 39 3.00 -12.70 5.97
CA TYR A 39 4.24 -12.92 5.23
C TYR A 39 4.00 -12.83 3.72
N VAL A 40 4.92 -12.19 2.99
CA VAL A 40 5.00 -12.22 1.53
C VAL A 40 6.41 -12.62 1.14
N ALA A 41 6.55 -13.72 0.40
CA ALA A 41 7.88 -14.30 0.11
C ALA A 41 8.78 -13.37 -0.69
N ASN A 42 8.22 -12.64 -1.66
CA ASN A 42 8.96 -11.69 -2.46
C ASN A 42 8.04 -10.56 -2.95
N LEU A 43 8.33 -9.33 -2.50
CA LEU A 43 7.56 -8.14 -2.89
C LEU A 43 7.76 -7.76 -4.36
N ARG A 44 8.80 -8.26 -5.03
CA ARG A 44 9.07 -7.98 -6.46
C ARG A 44 8.19 -8.77 -7.41
N THR A 45 7.46 -9.75 -6.91
CA THR A 45 6.68 -10.70 -7.72
C THR A 45 5.17 -10.60 -7.45
N VAL A 46 4.74 -9.66 -6.61
CA VAL A 46 3.31 -9.45 -6.35
C VAL A 46 2.66 -8.82 -7.59
N ALA A 47 1.42 -9.22 -7.89
CA ALA A 47 0.68 -8.62 -8.98
C ALA A 47 0.32 -7.17 -8.64
N LEU A 48 0.61 -6.26 -9.55
CA LEU A 48 0.28 -4.84 -9.42
C LEU A 48 -0.87 -4.47 -10.34
N LYS A 49 -1.76 -3.60 -9.89
CA LYS A 49 -2.84 -3.02 -10.69
C LYS A 49 -2.54 -1.56 -11.03
N PRO A 50 -3.07 -1.04 -12.15
CA PRO A 50 -2.95 0.38 -12.46
C PRO A 50 -3.48 1.24 -11.32
N TRP A 51 -2.66 2.17 -10.83
CA TRP A 51 -3.02 3.11 -9.78
C TRP A 51 -3.15 4.51 -10.36
N VAL A 52 -4.32 4.80 -10.92
CA VAL A 52 -4.60 6.03 -11.69
C VAL A 52 -4.24 7.29 -10.89
N ARG A 53 -4.63 7.36 -9.61
CA ARG A 53 -4.35 8.51 -8.74
C ARG A 53 -2.86 8.79 -8.55
N ARG A 54 -2.03 7.74 -8.48
CA ARG A 54 -0.58 7.86 -8.33
C ARG A 54 0.13 7.95 -9.68
N GLY A 55 -0.49 7.59 -10.80
CA GLY A 55 0.16 7.56 -12.11
C GLY A 55 1.18 6.42 -12.28
N GLY A 56 1.01 5.34 -11.50
CA GLY A 56 1.88 4.17 -11.52
C GLY A 56 1.08 2.89 -11.36
N PHE A 57 1.70 1.86 -10.77
CA PHE A 57 1.06 0.60 -10.46
C PHE A 57 1.22 0.29 -8.99
N GLY A 58 0.27 -0.41 -8.37
CA GLY A 58 0.42 -0.80 -6.99
C GLY A 58 -0.52 -1.90 -6.51
N VAL A 59 -0.28 -2.30 -5.26
CA VAL A 59 -1.11 -3.21 -4.48
C VAL A 59 -0.90 -2.90 -3.00
N TYR A 60 -1.97 -2.97 -2.21
CA TYR A 60 -1.90 -2.77 -0.77
C TYR A 60 -1.58 -4.08 -0.04
N LEU A 61 -0.88 -3.96 1.08
CA LEU A 61 -0.45 -5.04 1.96
C LEU A 61 -0.98 -4.76 3.36
N ASN A 62 -2.01 -5.49 3.76
CA ASN A 62 -2.54 -5.37 5.12
C ASN A 62 -1.92 -6.46 5.99
N HIS A 63 -1.08 -6.04 6.92
CA HIS A 63 -0.54 -6.95 7.91
C HIS A 63 -1.62 -7.42 8.86
N ASP A 64 -1.74 -8.74 9.00
CA ASP A 64 -2.61 -9.33 9.99
C ASP A 64 -2.19 -8.88 11.40
N ALA A 65 -3.19 -8.64 12.25
CA ALA A 65 -3.04 -8.07 13.60
C ALA A 65 -2.50 -6.62 13.69
N SER A 66 -2.26 -5.91 12.58
CA SER A 66 -1.92 -4.47 12.60
C SER A 66 -3.05 -3.59 13.15
N ARG A 67 -4.29 -4.09 13.16
CA ARG A 67 -5.51 -3.35 13.52
C ARG A 67 -5.58 -1.97 12.85
N THR A 68 -5.15 -1.88 11.58
CA THR A 68 -5.15 -0.64 10.78
C THR A 68 -4.34 0.52 11.39
N SER A 69 -3.37 0.23 12.27
CA SER A 69 -2.50 1.26 12.87
C SER A 69 -1.41 1.76 11.91
N ASN A 70 -1.03 0.94 10.94
CA ASN A 70 -0.14 1.27 9.84
C ASN A 70 -0.63 0.61 8.55
N ASP A 71 -0.06 1.05 7.44
CA ASP A 71 -0.40 0.56 6.12
C ASP A 71 0.88 0.39 5.28
N CYS A 72 0.82 -0.48 4.29
CA CYS A 72 1.94 -0.76 3.40
C CYS A 72 1.41 -1.01 1.98
N TYR A 73 2.20 -0.63 0.98
CA TYR A 73 1.90 -0.94 -0.41
C TYR A 73 3.18 -1.18 -1.18
N VAL A 74 3.09 -1.99 -2.24
CA VAL A 74 4.12 -2.01 -3.29
C VAL A 74 3.67 -1.04 -4.38
N CYS A 75 4.58 -0.18 -4.82
CA CYS A 75 4.35 0.75 -5.92
C CYS A 75 5.47 0.63 -6.95
N GLU A 76 5.10 0.71 -8.22
CA GLU A 76 6.02 0.72 -9.34
C GLU A 76 5.80 1.98 -10.19
N ILE A 77 6.93 2.57 -10.60
CA ILE A 77 6.98 3.68 -11.54
C ILE A 77 7.48 3.12 -12.87
N PRO A 78 6.72 3.26 -13.97
CA PRO A 78 7.20 2.87 -15.29
C PRO A 78 8.50 3.59 -15.66
N ALA A 79 9.33 2.95 -16.48
CA ALA A 79 10.60 3.52 -16.92
C ALA A 79 10.39 4.91 -17.57
N GLY A 80 11.15 5.91 -17.10
CA GLY A 80 11.06 7.29 -17.58
C GLY A 80 9.79 8.05 -17.16
N ALA A 81 8.91 7.44 -16.36
CA ALA A 81 7.71 8.07 -15.84
C ALA A 81 7.95 8.67 -14.44
N LYS A 82 6.88 9.25 -13.88
CA LYS A 82 6.84 9.80 -12.53
C LYS A 82 5.48 9.55 -11.90
N LEU A 83 5.45 9.46 -10.58
CA LEU A 83 4.19 9.48 -9.85
C LEU A 83 3.60 10.89 -9.81
N ALA A 84 2.28 10.97 -9.67
CA ALA A 84 1.58 12.20 -9.38
C ALA A 84 1.96 12.71 -7.97
N PRO A 85 2.25 14.02 -7.80
CA PRO A 85 2.52 14.61 -6.49
C PRO A 85 1.44 14.29 -5.46
N GLN A 86 1.86 13.99 -4.23
CA GLN A 86 0.95 13.72 -3.12
C GLN A 86 1.27 14.67 -1.97
N ARG A 87 0.22 15.20 -1.32
CA ARG A 87 0.34 15.90 -0.05
C ARG A 87 0.13 14.88 1.06
N GLN A 88 1.17 14.61 1.85
CA GLN A 88 1.08 13.64 2.91
C GLN A 88 0.58 14.25 4.23
N LEU A 89 -0.34 13.54 4.88
CA LEU A 89 -0.85 13.86 6.22
C LEU A 89 -0.10 13.08 7.31
N PHE A 90 0.51 11.95 6.94
CA PHE A 90 1.19 11.02 7.83
C PHE A 90 2.60 10.73 7.33
N GLU A 91 3.40 10.10 8.18
CA GLU A 91 4.75 9.65 7.81
C GLU A 91 4.70 8.48 6.83
N GLU A 92 5.59 8.49 5.84
CA GLU A 92 5.71 7.44 4.82
C GLU A 92 7.19 7.12 4.68
N MET A 93 7.57 5.87 4.99
CA MET A 93 8.93 5.37 4.76
C MET A 93 8.96 4.57 3.47
N ILE A 94 9.91 4.87 2.58
CA ILE A 94 10.01 4.22 1.27
C ILE A 94 11.30 3.41 1.21
N TYR A 95 11.16 2.10 1.06
CA TYR A 95 12.26 1.20 0.77
C TYR A 95 12.29 0.84 -0.72
N VAL A 96 13.38 1.18 -1.40
CA VAL A 96 13.50 0.93 -2.84
C VAL A 96 13.87 -0.54 -3.08
N LEU A 97 12.92 -1.32 -3.58
CA LEU A 97 13.17 -2.71 -3.95
C LEU A 97 14.14 -2.78 -5.14
N THR A 98 13.77 -2.19 -6.28
CA THR A 98 14.52 -2.28 -7.55
C THR A 98 14.61 -0.89 -8.20
N GLY A 99 15.61 -0.69 -9.06
CA GLY A 99 15.70 0.49 -9.92
C GLY A 99 16.49 1.64 -9.30
N LEU A 100 16.37 2.80 -9.95
CA LEU A 100 16.97 4.06 -9.54
C LEU A 100 16.07 5.21 -9.99
N GLY A 101 16.17 6.34 -9.31
CA GLY A 101 15.36 7.51 -9.62
C GLY A 101 15.64 8.66 -8.65
N SER A 102 14.73 9.61 -8.62
CA SER A 102 14.81 10.77 -7.74
C SER A 102 13.46 11.11 -7.15
N THR A 103 13.46 11.63 -5.92
CA THR A 103 12.26 12.14 -5.26
C THR A 103 12.48 13.61 -4.91
N THR A 104 11.45 14.42 -5.11
CA THR A 104 11.40 15.79 -4.60
C THR A 104 10.36 15.88 -3.49
N VAL A 105 10.74 16.47 -2.36
CA VAL A 105 9.85 16.77 -1.23
C VAL A 105 9.80 18.29 -1.04
N TRP A 106 8.60 18.85 -0.85
CA TRP A 106 8.41 20.28 -0.67
C TRP A 106 7.21 20.59 0.23
N ASN A 107 7.14 21.83 0.72
CA ASN A 107 6.02 22.32 1.53
C ASN A 107 5.60 23.75 1.13
N ASP A 108 4.51 24.21 1.74
CA ASP A 108 3.92 25.53 1.49
C ASP A 108 4.75 26.69 2.09
N ALA A 109 5.79 26.37 2.89
CA ALA A 109 6.74 27.35 3.44
C ALA A 109 7.94 27.62 2.50
N GLY A 110 7.95 27.01 1.30
CA GLY A 110 8.99 27.20 0.30
C GLY A 110 10.21 26.29 0.44
N GLN A 111 10.22 25.37 1.42
CA GLN A 111 11.28 24.38 1.52
C GLN A 111 11.13 23.34 0.41
N ARG A 112 12.23 22.98 -0.24
CA ARG A 112 12.27 21.98 -1.31
C ARG A 112 13.60 21.25 -1.29
N ILE A 113 13.55 19.92 -1.26
CA ILE A 113 14.73 19.05 -1.36
C ILE A 113 14.50 18.03 -2.46
N THR A 114 15.53 17.75 -3.25
CA THR A 114 15.53 16.66 -4.23
C THR A 114 16.74 15.79 -3.97
N PHE A 115 16.54 14.48 -4.01
CA PHE A 115 17.59 13.50 -3.82
C PHE A 115 17.39 12.31 -4.77
N GLU A 116 18.49 11.68 -5.13
CA GLU A 116 18.52 10.46 -5.92
C GLU A 116 18.53 9.23 -5.01
N TRP A 117 17.97 8.15 -5.50
CA TRP A 117 17.91 6.87 -4.80
C TRP A 117 18.14 5.72 -5.77
N LYS A 118 18.50 4.56 -5.21
CA LYS A 118 18.68 3.31 -5.94
C LYS A 118 18.17 2.14 -5.10
N ALA A 119 18.14 0.94 -5.66
CA ALA A 119 17.82 -0.28 -4.93
C ALA A 119 18.58 -0.36 -3.59
N GLY A 120 17.83 -0.61 -2.51
CA GLY A 120 18.34 -0.65 -1.13
C GLY A 120 18.30 0.69 -0.38
N SER A 121 17.98 1.82 -1.02
CA SER A 121 17.75 3.09 -0.35
C SER A 121 16.51 3.02 0.56
N LEU A 122 16.60 3.69 1.72
CA LEU A 122 15.48 3.94 2.65
C LEU A 122 15.44 5.44 2.92
N PHE A 123 14.26 6.05 2.80
CA PHE A 123 14.05 7.47 3.04
C PHE A 123 12.61 7.77 3.48
#